data_AF-A0AAU6G5Q8-F1
#
_entry.id   AF-A0AAU6G5Q8-F1
#
_cell.length_a   1.000
_cell.length_b   1.000
_cell.length_c   1.000
_cell.angle_alpha   90.00
_cell.angle_beta   90.00
_cell.angle_gamma   90.00
#
_symmetry.space_group_name_H-M   'P 1'
#
loop_
_entity.id
_entity.type
_entity.pdbx_description
1 polymer ?
#
loop_
_entity_poly.entity_id
_entity_poly.type
_entity_poly.pdbx_seq_one_letter_code
_entity_poly.pdbx_strand_id
1 'polypeptide(L)'
;MSSRHTTTIAGSLIAASFSAVMILSFTAVADDQGPGSSKGGKAVDPAPAGVKPTTTLPGRISVDNSSHKTSITATVKNEGTKESGGIRLLVVGFDGLRVKGVQGCSAMAEKDLPKGSNSGFVCDVGNLAAGKSKSYAVDATFDLSRTGKICLPVQDSAGKKTFWQQGPVPFGASNPSPNAPTTPLLLDTTNKPVSPGGDELPRTGAGSDLLPLGAAGAALVSLGAAGLWWTQRRPRRQPS
;
A
#
# COMPACT_ATOMS: atom_id res chain seq x y z
N MET A 1 31.34 67.64 48.76
CA MET A 1 32.64 66.96 48.61
C MET A 1 32.47 65.57 49.23
N SER A 2 32.27 64.48 48.50
CA SER A 2 33.19 63.76 47.59
C SER A 2 34.49 63.28 48.24
N SER A 3 34.57 61.99 48.61
CA SER A 3 35.60 61.00 48.22
C SER A 3 35.28 59.67 48.96
N ARG A 4 34.95 58.57 48.27
CA ARG A 4 35.81 57.54 47.65
C ARG A 4 36.78 56.86 48.64
N HIS A 5 36.49 55.60 48.96
CA HIS A 5 37.48 54.53 48.87
C HIS A 5 36.86 53.28 48.25
N THR A 6 37.54 52.83 47.21
CA THR A 6 37.31 51.65 46.37
C THR A 6 37.89 50.42 47.07
N THR A 7 37.22 49.27 46.97
CA THR A 7 37.91 47.97 47.05
C THR A 7 37.22 46.98 46.12
N THR A 8 38.04 46.36 45.27
CA THR A 8 37.71 45.41 44.21
C THR A 8 38.09 44.00 44.67
N ILE A 9 37.17 43.02 44.65
CA ILE A 9 37.45 41.57 44.64
C ILE A 9 36.26 40.91 43.92
N ALA A 10 36.36 40.55 42.64
CA ALA A 10 36.87 39.30 42.06
C ALA A 10 35.93 38.07 42.21
N GLY A 11 35.41 37.62 41.05
CA GLY A 11 35.23 36.20 40.70
C GLY A 11 33.94 35.50 41.13
N SER A 12 33.07 35.17 40.17
CA SER A 12 33.00 33.81 39.61
C SER A 12 31.91 33.75 38.53
N LEU A 13 32.33 33.57 37.28
CA LEU A 13 31.45 33.25 36.15
C LEU A 13 31.13 31.75 36.22
N ILE A 14 29.94 31.40 36.70
CA ILE A 14 29.41 30.05 36.51
C ILE A 14 29.01 29.94 35.03
N ALA A 15 29.86 29.28 34.24
CA ALA A 15 29.53 28.85 32.90
C ALA A 15 28.45 27.76 32.99
N ALA A 16 27.20 28.13 32.69
CA ALA A 16 26.12 27.17 32.53
C ALA A 16 26.35 26.38 31.24
N SER A 17 26.74 25.11 31.37
CA SER A 17 26.84 24.14 30.30
C SER A 17 25.43 23.73 29.83
N PHE A 18 25.03 24.21 28.66
CA PHE A 18 23.86 23.68 27.96
C PHE A 18 24.23 22.35 27.30
N SER A 19 23.98 21.25 28.01
CA SER A 19 23.96 19.93 27.38
C SER A 19 22.72 19.83 26.50
N ALA A 20 22.88 20.11 25.21
CA ALA A 20 21.89 19.77 24.19
C ALA A 20 21.82 18.24 24.09
N VAL A 21 20.90 17.64 24.86
CA VAL A 21 20.45 16.28 24.62
C VAL A 21 19.74 16.30 23.28
N MET A 22 20.40 15.75 22.25
CA MET A 22 19.76 15.37 21.00
C MET A 22 18.68 14.34 21.36
N ILE A 23 17.45 14.80 21.57
CA ILE A 23 16.27 13.94 21.54
C ILE A 23 16.19 13.45 20.11
N LEU A 24 16.77 12.27 19.86
CA LEU A 24 16.41 11.45 18.72
C LEU A 24 14.93 11.14 18.88
N SER A 25 14.10 12.03 18.32
CA SER A 25 12.73 11.75 17.97
C SER A 25 12.79 10.53 17.06
N PHE A 26 12.54 9.36 17.63
CA PHE A 26 12.15 8.18 16.86
C PHE A 26 10.87 8.57 16.13
N THR A 27 11.02 9.15 14.94
CA THR A 27 9.96 9.14 13.94
C THR A 27 9.77 7.67 13.65
N ALA A 28 8.75 7.07 14.28
CA ALA A 28 8.22 5.80 13.83
C ALA A 28 8.04 5.96 12.32
N VAL A 29 8.88 5.25 11.56
CA VAL A 29 8.81 5.24 10.11
C VAL A 29 7.51 4.51 9.81
N ALA A 30 6.42 5.27 9.75
CA ALA A 30 5.23 4.78 9.10
C ALA A 30 5.67 4.44 7.68
N ASP A 31 5.41 3.20 7.25
CA ASP A 31 5.33 2.85 5.84
C ASP A 31 4.69 4.04 5.12
N ASP A 32 5.35 4.60 4.09
CA ASP A 32 4.83 5.79 3.41
C ASP A 32 3.51 5.41 2.72
N GLN A 33 2.38 5.57 3.42
CA GLN A 33 1.05 5.15 2.97
C GLN A 33 0.42 6.15 1.98
N GLY A 34 1.19 7.16 1.56
CA GLY A 34 0.73 8.22 0.67
C GLY A 34 -0.31 9.14 1.33
N PRO A 35 -0.82 10.13 0.58
CA PRO A 35 -1.85 11.01 1.09
C PRO A 35 -3.15 10.25 1.39
N GLY A 36 -3.87 10.72 2.41
CA GLY A 36 -5.17 10.15 2.76
C GLY A 36 -6.24 10.39 1.69
N SER A 37 -7.10 9.40 1.47
CA SER A 37 -8.22 9.37 0.55
C SER A 37 -9.57 9.36 1.28
N SER A 38 -10.50 10.19 0.82
CA SER A 38 -11.92 10.23 1.25
C SER A 38 -12.83 9.38 0.35
N LYS A 39 -12.26 8.60 -0.58
CA LYS A 39 -13.00 7.76 -1.54
C LYS A 39 -14.01 6.86 -0.82
N GLY A 40 -15.20 6.73 -1.41
CA GLY A 40 -16.30 5.93 -0.87
C GLY A 40 -17.03 6.56 0.32
N GLY A 41 -16.67 7.78 0.71
CA GLY A 41 -17.31 8.55 1.76
C GLY A 41 -18.66 9.15 1.37
N LYS A 42 -19.70 8.90 2.17
CA LYS A 42 -21.01 9.54 2.04
C LYS A 42 -21.60 9.91 3.41
N ALA A 43 -22.35 11.00 3.45
CA ALA A 43 -23.26 11.27 4.58
C ALA A 43 -24.42 10.28 4.53
N VAL A 44 -24.89 9.83 5.69
CA VAL A 44 -25.99 8.85 5.80
C VAL A 44 -27.17 9.48 6.53
N ASP A 45 -27.03 9.70 7.83
CA ASP A 45 -27.97 10.45 8.65
C ASP A 45 -27.51 11.90 8.83
N PRO A 46 -28.44 12.85 9.02
CA PRO A 46 -28.07 14.23 9.34
C PRO A 46 -27.28 14.30 10.65
N ALA A 47 -26.07 14.86 10.57
CA ALA A 47 -25.28 15.25 11.73
C ALA A 47 -25.90 16.47 12.45
N PRO A 48 -25.54 16.72 13.73
CA PRO A 48 -25.95 17.95 14.42
C PRO A 48 -25.59 19.21 13.62
N ALA A 49 -26.39 20.27 13.76
CA ALA A 49 -26.21 21.49 12.99
C ALA A 49 -24.80 22.09 13.18
N GLY A 50 -24.07 22.29 12.08
CA GLY A 50 -22.69 22.80 12.08
C GLY A 50 -21.62 21.73 12.30
N VAL A 51 -21.97 20.45 12.37
CA VAL A 51 -21.04 19.32 12.47
C VAL A 51 -20.96 18.62 11.12
N LYS A 52 -19.74 18.29 10.67
CA LYS A 52 -19.52 17.59 9.40
C LYS A 52 -18.42 16.54 9.57
N PRO A 53 -18.75 15.35 10.11
CA PRO A 53 -17.75 14.30 10.26
C PRO A 53 -17.40 13.73 8.89
N THR A 54 -16.11 13.54 8.65
CA THR A 54 -15.56 12.84 7.50
C THR A 54 -14.50 11.85 7.97
N THR A 55 -14.19 10.88 7.13
CA THR A 55 -13.11 9.93 7.39
C THR A 55 -12.17 9.87 6.20
N THR A 56 -10.96 9.44 6.49
CA THR A 56 -9.89 9.31 5.51
C THR A 56 -9.13 8.00 5.78
N LEU A 57 -8.85 7.27 4.71
CA LEU A 57 -8.01 6.07 4.67
C LEU A 57 -6.74 6.37 3.89
N PRO A 58 -5.63 5.65 4.05
CA PRO A 58 -4.48 5.85 3.18
C PRO A 58 -4.83 5.51 1.72
N GLY A 59 -4.21 6.19 0.76
CA GLY A 59 -4.38 5.89 -0.66
C GLY A 59 -3.73 4.57 -1.10
N ARG A 60 -2.80 4.06 -0.29
CA ARG A 60 -2.08 2.80 -0.49
C ARG A 60 -1.76 2.12 0.86
N ILE A 61 -1.68 0.80 0.88
CA ILE A 61 -1.24 0.02 2.05
C ILE A 61 -0.13 -0.94 1.65
N SER A 62 0.86 -1.15 2.50
CA SER A 62 1.89 -2.18 2.28
C SER A 62 1.45 -3.48 2.96
N VAL A 63 1.56 -4.60 2.26
CA VAL A 63 1.29 -5.94 2.84
C VAL A 63 2.57 -6.75 2.81
N ASP A 64 2.90 -7.37 3.94
CA ASP A 64 3.98 -8.35 4.01
C ASP A 64 3.50 -9.67 3.38
N ASN A 65 4.16 -10.11 2.31
CA ASN A 65 3.74 -11.30 1.57
C ASN A 65 3.93 -12.62 2.32
N SER A 66 4.76 -12.65 3.36
CA SER A 66 5.03 -13.86 4.16
C SER A 66 4.04 -14.00 5.33
N SER A 67 3.77 -12.90 6.02
CA SER A 67 2.93 -12.86 7.21
C SER A 67 1.51 -12.35 6.95
N HIS A 68 1.27 -11.81 5.76
CA HIS A 68 0.02 -11.20 5.32
C HIS A 68 -0.41 -9.99 6.16
N LYS A 69 0.50 -9.45 6.97
CA LYS A 69 0.23 -8.34 7.88
C LYS A 69 0.28 -7.01 7.14
N THR A 70 -0.53 -6.08 7.60
CA THR A 70 -0.54 -4.69 7.14
C THR A 70 -1.00 -3.79 8.27
N SER A 71 -0.48 -2.57 8.29
CA SER A 71 -0.95 -1.51 9.19
C SER A 71 -1.61 -0.43 8.35
N ILE A 72 -2.71 0.15 8.85
CA ILE A 72 -3.53 1.14 8.14
C ILE A 72 -3.79 2.30 9.09
N THR A 73 -3.70 3.54 8.60
CA THR A 73 -4.07 4.72 9.40
C THR A 73 -5.50 5.16 9.08
N ALA A 74 -6.44 4.93 9.99
CA ALA A 74 -7.81 5.42 9.86
C ALA A 74 -7.94 6.79 10.54
N THR A 75 -8.38 7.82 9.81
CA THR A 75 -8.56 9.17 10.38
C THR A 75 -10.02 9.59 10.34
N VAL A 76 -10.50 10.16 11.43
CA VAL A 76 -11.78 10.87 11.50
C VAL A 76 -11.51 12.36 11.67
N LYS A 77 -12.28 13.20 10.99
CA LYS A 77 -12.17 14.66 11.03
C LYS A 77 -13.55 15.27 11.17
N ASN A 78 -13.65 16.37 11.92
CA ASN A 78 -14.83 17.22 11.90
C ASN A 78 -14.54 18.44 11.03
N GLU A 79 -15.09 18.48 9.81
CA GLU A 79 -14.99 19.61 8.89
C GLU A 79 -16.07 20.68 9.12
N GLY A 80 -16.85 20.52 10.19
CA GLY A 80 -17.88 21.48 10.58
C GLY A 80 -17.31 22.75 11.19
N THR A 81 -18.22 23.64 11.57
CA THR A 81 -17.95 24.90 12.27
C THR A 81 -18.20 24.81 13.78
N LYS A 82 -18.81 23.71 14.24
CA LYS A 82 -19.08 23.44 15.66
C LYS A 82 -18.44 22.14 16.11
N GLU A 83 -18.34 21.98 17.42
CA GLU A 83 -17.95 20.72 18.04
C GLU A 83 -18.94 19.60 17.72
N SER A 84 -18.41 18.38 17.53
CA SER A 84 -19.22 17.24 17.09
C SER A 84 -20.11 16.66 18.18
N GLY A 85 -19.84 16.97 19.45
CA GLY A 85 -20.37 16.19 20.56
C GLY A 85 -19.77 14.79 20.57
N GLY A 86 -20.30 13.90 21.43
CA GLY A 86 -19.81 12.52 21.51
C GLY A 86 -20.07 11.74 20.23
N ILE A 87 -19.01 11.40 19.50
CA ILE A 87 -19.05 10.54 18.33
C ILE A 87 -18.15 9.32 18.53
N ARG A 88 -18.41 8.27 17.75
CA ARG A 88 -17.58 7.07 17.70
C ARG A 88 -17.26 6.69 16.26
N LEU A 89 -16.11 6.05 16.07
CA LEU A 89 -15.65 5.54 14.79
C LEU A 89 -15.69 4.02 14.82
N LEU A 90 -16.26 3.40 13.80
CA LEU A 90 -16.15 1.97 13.57
C LEU A 90 -15.06 1.71 12.53
N VAL A 91 -14.25 0.68 12.74
CA VAL A 91 -13.26 0.20 11.76
C VAL A 91 -13.60 -1.24 11.44
N VAL A 92 -14.11 -1.48 10.22
CA VAL A 92 -14.75 -2.75 9.86
C VAL A 92 -14.09 -3.35 8.63
N GLY A 93 -13.62 -4.59 8.75
CA GLY A 93 -12.98 -5.35 7.67
C GLY A 93 -13.95 -6.31 6.98
N PHE A 94 -13.78 -6.47 5.66
CA PHE A 94 -14.58 -7.34 4.80
C PHE A 94 -13.69 -8.10 3.83
N ASP A 95 -14.23 -9.21 3.33
CA ASP A 95 -13.61 -10.04 2.29
C ASP A 95 -12.15 -10.42 2.65
N GLY A 96 -11.19 -10.08 1.80
CA GLY A 96 -9.76 -10.36 2.04
C GLY A 96 -9.12 -9.51 3.14
N LEU A 97 -9.73 -8.43 3.63
CA LEU A 97 -9.16 -7.58 4.67
C LEU A 97 -9.81 -7.89 6.01
N ARG A 98 -9.00 -8.27 7.00
CA ARG A 98 -9.45 -8.53 8.37
C ARG A 98 -8.68 -7.66 9.35
N VAL A 99 -9.39 -6.84 10.10
CA VAL A 99 -8.84 -6.03 11.19
C VAL A 99 -8.53 -6.95 12.38
N LYS A 100 -7.33 -6.83 12.93
CA LYS A 100 -6.82 -7.59 14.06
C LYS A 100 -6.76 -6.79 15.34
N GLY A 101 -6.57 -5.48 15.23
CA GLY A 101 -6.52 -4.57 16.37
C GLY A 101 -6.61 -3.13 15.90
N VAL A 102 -7.13 -2.27 16.78
CA VAL A 102 -7.04 -0.82 16.59
C VAL A 102 -6.67 -0.21 17.94
N GLN A 103 -5.61 0.59 17.96
CA GLN A 103 -5.09 1.14 19.21
C GLN A 103 -6.12 2.05 19.89
N GLY A 104 -6.46 1.73 21.14
CA GLY A 104 -7.44 2.48 21.94
C GLY A 104 -8.91 2.18 21.60
N CYS A 105 -9.18 1.10 20.87
CA CYS A 105 -10.53 0.70 20.47
C CYS A 105 -10.88 -0.69 20.98
N SER A 106 -12.17 -0.96 21.11
CA SER A 106 -12.69 -2.27 21.57
C SER A 106 -13.12 -3.12 20.39
N ALA A 107 -12.81 -4.42 20.43
CA ALA A 107 -13.30 -5.38 19.45
C ALA A 107 -14.82 -5.53 19.55
N MET A 108 -15.49 -5.66 18.41
CA MET A 108 -16.92 -5.93 18.34
C MET A 108 -17.18 -7.43 18.52
N ALA A 109 -18.24 -7.78 19.22
CA ALA A 109 -18.73 -9.15 19.23
C ALA A 109 -19.28 -9.52 17.85
N GLU A 110 -19.17 -10.79 17.47
CA GLU A 110 -19.58 -11.29 16.15
C GLU A 110 -21.05 -10.97 15.83
N LYS A 111 -21.94 -11.06 16.81
CA LYS A 111 -23.36 -10.70 16.68
C LYS A 111 -23.62 -9.22 16.37
N ASP A 112 -22.68 -8.34 16.72
CA ASP A 112 -22.79 -6.89 16.55
C ASP A 112 -22.07 -6.41 15.29
N LEU A 113 -21.37 -7.30 14.59
CA LEU A 113 -20.69 -7.01 13.34
C LEU A 113 -21.71 -6.67 12.23
N PRO A 114 -21.44 -5.64 11.40
CA PRO A 114 -22.25 -5.39 10.22
C PRO A 114 -22.33 -6.63 9.32
N LYS A 115 -23.49 -6.87 8.72
CA LYS A 115 -23.70 -8.02 7.83
C LYS A 115 -22.62 -8.07 6.74
N GLY A 116 -22.01 -9.25 6.57
CA GLY A 116 -20.96 -9.49 5.58
C GLY A 116 -19.56 -9.06 6.00
N SER A 117 -19.40 -8.40 7.15
CA SER A 117 -18.07 -8.12 7.71
C SER A 117 -17.48 -9.36 8.38
N ASN A 118 -16.15 -9.38 8.46
CA ASN A 118 -15.38 -10.48 9.05
C ASN A 118 -14.66 -10.08 10.35
N SER A 119 -14.67 -8.78 10.66
CA SER A 119 -14.00 -8.15 11.81
C SER A 119 -14.48 -6.71 11.99
N GLY A 120 -14.43 -6.20 13.22
CA GLY A 120 -14.88 -4.85 13.53
C GLY A 120 -14.37 -4.37 14.89
N PHE A 121 -14.05 -3.08 14.97
CA PHE A 121 -13.64 -2.40 16.19
C PHE A 121 -14.41 -1.09 16.35
N VAL A 122 -14.71 -0.72 17.59
CA VAL A 122 -15.34 0.55 17.97
C VAL A 122 -14.33 1.40 18.72
N CYS A 123 -14.08 2.59 18.19
CA CYS A 123 -13.19 3.59 18.75
C CYS A 123 -14.03 4.73 19.31
N ASP A 124 -13.87 5.00 20.62
CA ASP A 124 -14.46 6.21 21.20
C ASP A 124 -13.64 7.43 20.75
N VAL A 125 -14.26 8.25 19.92
CA VAL A 125 -13.66 9.50 19.45
C VAL A 125 -13.90 10.60 20.48
N GLY A 126 -14.98 10.50 21.26
CA GLY A 126 -15.43 11.55 22.16
C GLY A 126 -15.87 12.79 21.40
N ASN A 127 -15.65 13.96 22.02
CA ASN A 127 -15.93 15.24 21.39
C ASN A 127 -14.77 15.67 20.47
N LEU A 128 -15.06 15.87 19.19
CA LEU A 128 -14.10 16.36 18.19
C LEU A 128 -14.45 17.79 17.78
N ALA A 129 -13.56 18.73 18.12
CA ALA A 129 -13.73 20.15 17.81
C ALA A 129 -13.70 20.42 16.28
N ALA A 130 -14.25 21.56 15.88
CA ALA A 130 -14.26 22.02 14.50
C ALA A 130 -12.84 22.06 13.89
N GLY A 131 -12.69 21.52 12.68
CA GLY A 131 -11.42 21.44 11.96
C GLY A 131 -10.42 20.40 12.50
N LYS A 132 -10.68 19.76 13.65
CA LYS A 132 -9.77 18.79 14.26
C LYS A 132 -9.99 17.38 13.71
N SER A 133 -8.94 16.57 13.81
CA SER A 133 -8.93 15.16 13.41
C SER A 133 -8.30 14.30 14.49
N LYS A 134 -8.67 13.02 14.50
CA LYS A 134 -8.07 11.96 15.32
C LYS A 134 -7.76 10.77 14.43
N SER A 135 -6.56 10.22 14.57
CA SER A 135 -6.09 9.10 13.76
C SER A 135 -5.88 7.87 14.63
N TYR A 136 -6.11 6.70 14.05
CA TYR A 136 -6.02 5.40 14.69
C TYR A 136 -5.13 4.49 13.86
N ALA A 137 -4.17 3.86 14.53
CA ALA A 137 -3.37 2.78 13.97
C ALA A 137 -4.22 1.50 13.98
N VAL A 138 -4.44 0.94 12.79
CA VAL A 138 -5.24 -0.26 12.53
C VAL A 138 -4.30 -1.36 12.09
N ASP A 139 -4.18 -2.41 12.90
CA ASP A 139 -3.49 -3.62 12.51
C ASP A 139 -4.46 -4.54 11.79
N ALA A 140 -4.07 -5.03 10.63
CA ALA A 140 -4.90 -5.90 9.80
C ALA A 140 -4.07 -7.01 9.15
N THR A 141 -4.79 -8.02 8.67
CA THR A 141 -4.25 -9.04 7.77
C THR A 141 -4.99 -8.96 6.44
N PHE A 142 -4.27 -9.15 5.35
CA PHE A 142 -4.81 -9.10 4.00
C PHE A 142 -4.60 -10.43 3.27
N ASP A 143 -5.67 -11.01 2.75
CA ASP A 143 -5.64 -12.17 1.89
C ASP A 143 -5.34 -11.75 0.46
N LEU A 144 -4.10 -11.97 0.05
CA LEU A 144 -3.57 -11.67 -1.28
C LEU A 144 -4.36 -12.32 -2.43
N SER A 145 -5.11 -13.40 -2.18
CA SER A 145 -5.90 -14.07 -3.22
C SER A 145 -7.23 -13.38 -3.54
N ARG A 146 -7.64 -12.39 -2.74
CA ARG A 146 -8.96 -11.75 -2.83
C ARG A 146 -8.87 -10.24 -2.67
N THR A 147 -9.87 -9.53 -3.19
CA THR A 147 -10.06 -8.12 -2.84
C THR A 147 -10.44 -8.02 -1.37
N GLY A 148 -9.74 -7.18 -0.61
CA GLY A 148 -10.14 -6.83 0.75
C GLY A 148 -10.88 -5.51 0.75
N LYS A 149 -11.84 -5.32 1.66
CA LYS A 149 -12.54 -4.03 1.78
C LYS A 149 -12.57 -3.57 3.23
N ILE A 150 -12.59 -2.25 3.40
CA ILE A 150 -12.74 -1.63 4.72
C ILE A 150 -13.89 -0.61 4.71
N CYS A 151 -14.58 -0.50 5.83
CA CYS A 151 -15.53 0.58 6.10
C CYS A 151 -15.14 1.36 7.35
N LEU A 152 -15.35 2.68 7.30
CA LEU A 152 -15.23 3.60 8.43
C LEU A 152 -16.53 4.37 8.69
N PRO A 153 -17.54 3.76 9.35
CA PRO A 153 -18.71 4.47 9.83
C PRO A 153 -18.38 5.41 11.00
N VAL A 154 -18.86 6.65 10.93
CA VAL A 154 -18.89 7.58 12.07
C VAL A 154 -20.31 7.67 12.58
N GLN A 155 -20.48 7.38 13.86
CA GLN A 155 -21.78 7.30 14.52
C GLN A 155 -21.86 8.26 15.70
N ASP A 156 -23.08 8.48 16.19
CA ASP A 156 -23.27 9.03 17.53
C ASP A 156 -22.69 8.09 18.59
N SER A 157 -22.43 8.62 19.80
CA SER A 157 -21.88 7.82 20.91
C SER A 157 -22.71 6.57 21.24
N ALA A 158 -24.04 6.65 21.07
CA ALA A 158 -24.95 5.54 21.29
C ALA A 158 -24.94 4.50 20.15
N GLY A 159 -24.45 4.84 18.95
CA GLY A 159 -24.45 3.94 17.80
C GLY A 159 -25.75 3.80 17.05
N LYS A 160 -26.71 4.68 17.30
CA LYS A 160 -28.05 4.65 16.73
C LYS A 160 -28.11 5.37 15.40
N LYS A 161 -27.28 6.39 15.20
CA LYS A 161 -27.23 7.19 13.97
C LYS A 161 -25.85 7.11 13.36
N THR A 162 -25.79 6.94 12.06
CA THR A 162 -24.54 6.97 11.29
C THR A 162 -24.49 8.28 10.53
N PHE A 163 -23.64 9.21 10.94
CA PHE A 163 -23.54 10.52 10.29
C PHE A 163 -22.78 10.46 8.97
N TRP A 164 -21.74 9.61 8.94
CA TRP A 164 -20.86 9.46 7.80
C TRP A 164 -20.47 8.00 7.65
N GLN A 165 -20.30 7.55 6.42
CA GLN A 165 -19.77 6.23 6.12
C GLN A 165 -18.82 6.31 4.93
N GLN A 166 -17.57 5.90 5.16
CA GLN A 166 -16.63 5.64 4.08
C GLN A 166 -16.52 4.14 3.81
N GLY A 167 -16.93 3.71 2.62
CA GLY A 167 -16.76 2.34 2.13
C GLY A 167 -18.05 1.56 1.82
N PRO A 168 -17.92 0.28 1.39
CA PRO A 168 -16.69 -0.54 1.40
C PRO A 168 -15.67 -0.11 0.34
N VAL A 169 -14.51 0.38 0.77
CA VAL A 169 -13.41 0.77 -0.14
C VAL A 169 -12.53 -0.45 -0.38
N PRO A 170 -12.32 -0.88 -1.64
CA PRO A 170 -11.47 -2.03 -1.92
C PRO A 170 -9.99 -1.67 -1.90
N PHE A 171 -9.21 -2.52 -1.25
CA PHE A 171 -7.76 -2.60 -1.36
C PHE A 171 -7.39 -3.83 -2.18
N GLY A 172 -6.40 -3.67 -3.05
CA GLY A 172 -5.78 -4.76 -3.79
C GLY A 172 -6.57 -5.22 -5.02
N ALA A 173 -5.80 -5.67 -6.02
CA ALA A 173 -6.28 -6.22 -7.28
C ALA A 173 -5.96 -7.72 -7.36
N SER A 174 -6.81 -8.44 -8.08
CA SER A 174 -6.68 -9.84 -8.47
C SER A 174 -5.26 -10.23 -8.91
N ASN A 175 -4.64 -11.11 -8.10
CA ASN A 175 -3.44 -11.90 -8.36
C ASN A 175 -2.07 -11.18 -8.16
N PRO A 176 -1.66 -10.93 -6.91
CA PRO A 176 -0.28 -10.55 -6.60
C PRO A 176 0.67 -11.71 -6.91
N SER A 177 1.78 -11.41 -7.60
CA SER A 177 2.80 -12.40 -7.93
C SER A 177 3.41 -12.99 -6.64
N PRO A 178 3.61 -14.33 -6.53
CA PRO A 178 4.10 -14.99 -5.32
C PRO A 178 5.44 -14.46 -4.77
N ASN A 179 6.22 -13.76 -5.59
CA ASN A 179 7.55 -13.25 -5.26
C ASN A 179 7.68 -11.72 -5.39
N ALA A 180 6.57 -10.98 -5.35
CA ALA A 180 6.65 -9.52 -5.41
C ALA A 180 7.30 -8.98 -4.11
N PRO A 181 8.31 -8.10 -4.17
CA PRO A 181 8.84 -7.41 -2.99
C PRO A 181 7.74 -6.53 -2.40
N THR A 182 7.58 -6.46 -1.07
CA THR A 182 6.55 -5.76 -0.25
C THR A 182 5.73 -4.72 -1.03
N THR A 183 4.79 -5.17 -1.87
CA THR A 183 4.21 -4.30 -2.89
C THR A 183 3.02 -3.56 -2.28
N PRO A 184 2.98 -2.22 -2.37
CA PRO A 184 1.83 -1.48 -1.88
C PRO A 184 0.56 -1.79 -2.69
N LEU A 185 -0.52 -2.16 -2.00
CA LEU A 185 -1.87 -2.27 -2.55
C LEU A 185 -2.52 -0.89 -2.58
N LEU A 186 -2.90 -0.45 -3.77
CA LEU A 186 -3.56 0.82 -4.00
C LEU A 186 -5.09 0.68 -3.88
N LEU A 187 -5.77 1.77 -3.54
CA LEU A 187 -7.25 1.88 -3.64
C LEU A 187 -7.68 1.77 -5.11
N ASP A 188 -8.63 0.88 -5.42
CA ASP A 188 -9.29 0.73 -6.72
C ASP A 188 -8.38 0.55 -7.96
N THR A 189 -7.25 -0.16 -7.87
CA THR A 189 -6.39 -0.33 -9.06
C THR A 189 -6.83 -1.50 -9.92
N THR A 190 -7.14 -1.22 -11.19
CA THR A 190 -7.32 -2.27 -12.21
C THR A 190 -5.98 -2.51 -12.88
N ASN A 191 -5.29 -3.60 -12.51
CA ASN A 191 -4.08 -4.03 -13.23
C ASN A 191 -4.50 -4.61 -14.59
N LYS A 192 -4.39 -3.82 -15.65
CA LYS A 192 -4.32 -4.41 -16.99
C LYS A 192 -2.96 -5.10 -17.11
N PRO A 193 -2.89 -6.38 -17.49
CA PRO A 193 -1.62 -7.00 -17.83
C PRO A 193 -0.93 -6.15 -18.89
N VAL A 194 0.33 -5.77 -18.64
CA VAL A 194 1.23 -5.50 -19.76
C VAL A 194 1.45 -6.85 -20.43
N SER A 195 0.69 -7.13 -21.48
CA SER A 195 1.04 -8.22 -22.38
C SER A 195 2.40 -7.87 -22.97
N PRO A 196 3.45 -8.71 -22.83
CA PRO A 196 4.65 -8.54 -23.62
C PRO A 196 4.28 -8.84 -25.07
N GLY A 197 4.43 -7.86 -25.96
CA GLY A 197 4.53 -8.09 -27.40
C GLY A 197 3.22 -8.08 -28.19
N GLY A 198 2.87 -6.90 -28.69
CA GLY A 198 2.49 -6.71 -30.09
C GLY A 198 3.13 -5.38 -30.49
N ASP A 199 4.16 -5.29 -31.30
CA ASP A 199 4.79 -6.21 -32.24
C ASP A 199 6.15 -6.73 -31.73
N GLU A 200 6.67 -7.76 -32.41
CA GLU A 200 8.05 -8.29 -32.32
C GLU A 200 8.28 -9.44 -31.30
N LEU A 201 8.38 -10.66 -31.85
CA LEU A 201 8.82 -11.86 -31.16
C LEU A 201 10.34 -11.81 -30.94
N PRO A 202 10.88 -12.05 -29.73
CA PRO A 202 12.30 -12.34 -29.59
C PRO A 202 12.52 -13.81 -29.94
N ARG A 203 12.99 -14.10 -31.16
CA ARG A 203 13.55 -15.41 -31.51
C ARG A 203 15.07 -15.37 -31.48
N THR A 204 15.64 -15.75 -30.36
CA THR A 204 17.05 -16.14 -30.25
C THR A 204 17.22 -17.62 -30.60
N GLY A 205 18.00 -17.91 -31.65
CA GLY A 205 18.84 -19.11 -31.73
C GLY A 205 18.29 -20.35 -32.45
N ALA A 206 19.08 -20.85 -33.41
CA ALA A 206 18.82 -22.00 -34.26
C ALA A 206 18.83 -23.34 -33.53
N GLY A 207 17.82 -24.17 -33.80
CA GLY A 207 17.74 -25.59 -33.43
C GLY A 207 17.07 -26.36 -34.58
N SER A 208 17.83 -27.27 -35.15
CA SER A 208 17.56 -28.10 -36.32
C SER A 208 16.33 -29.01 -36.19
N ASP A 209 15.39 -28.90 -37.14
CA ASP A 209 14.70 -30.06 -37.74
C ASP A 209 14.08 -29.68 -39.11
N LEU A 210 14.80 -30.07 -40.17
CA LEU A 210 14.31 -30.76 -41.37
C LEU A 210 12.94 -30.35 -42.00
N LEU A 211 13.00 -29.44 -43.00
CA LEU A 211 12.43 -29.49 -44.39
C LEU A 211 10.92 -29.89 -44.62
N PRO A 212 10.27 -29.65 -45.81
CA PRO A 212 10.66 -28.92 -47.03
C PRO A 212 9.50 -28.11 -47.69
N LEU A 213 9.53 -26.78 -47.73
CA LEU A 213 8.72 -26.01 -48.71
C LEU A 213 9.50 -24.77 -49.17
N GLY A 214 10.65 -25.02 -49.80
CA GLY A 214 11.53 -24.03 -50.43
C GLY A 214 11.77 -24.34 -51.91
N ALA A 215 10.73 -24.81 -52.60
CA ALA A 215 10.77 -25.10 -54.03
C ALA A 215 10.14 -23.95 -54.83
N ALA A 216 10.78 -22.78 -54.83
CA ALA A 216 10.66 -21.76 -55.88
C ALA A 216 11.55 -20.55 -55.53
N GLY A 217 12.76 -20.48 -56.11
CA GLY A 217 13.51 -19.22 -56.14
C GLY A 217 14.99 -19.34 -55.77
N ALA A 218 15.78 -20.02 -56.60
CA ALA A 218 17.17 -19.67 -56.90
C ALA A 218 17.79 -20.74 -57.83
N ALA A 219 17.25 -20.87 -59.04
CA ALA A 219 18.15 -21.04 -60.16
C ALA A 219 19.00 -19.75 -60.25
N LEU A 220 20.30 -19.87 -60.57
CA LEU A 220 21.23 -18.79 -60.98
C LEU A 220 22.24 -18.24 -59.95
N VAL A 221 23.01 -19.10 -59.24
CA VAL A 221 24.38 -18.72 -58.82
C VAL A 221 25.32 -19.95 -58.83
N SER A 222 26.14 -20.06 -59.89
CA SER A 222 27.44 -20.81 -59.98
C SER A 222 27.49 -22.28 -59.49
N LEU A 223 27.40 -23.31 -60.34
CA LEU A 223 28.49 -23.79 -61.20
C LEU A 223 29.91 -23.52 -60.63
N GLY A 224 30.64 -24.56 -60.21
CA GLY A 224 32.05 -24.59 -60.61
C GLY A 224 33.11 -25.36 -59.81
N ALA A 225 33.04 -25.56 -58.49
CA ALA A 225 34.31 -25.88 -57.78
C ALA A 225 34.35 -27.08 -56.80
N ALA A 226 33.24 -27.70 -56.40
CA ALA A 226 33.27 -28.79 -55.40
C ALA A 226 32.98 -30.21 -55.95
N GLY A 227 32.65 -30.33 -57.23
CA GLY A 227 32.40 -31.63 -57.90
C GLY A 227 33.67 -32.34 -58.39
N LEU A 228 34.84 -31.71 -58.31
CA LEU A 228 36.10 -32.23 -58.86
C LEU A 228 36.98 -32.99 -57.86
N TRP A 229 36.64 -33.00 -56.57
CA TRP A 229 37.48 -33.68 -55.57
C TRP A 229 36.97 -35.09 -55.19
N TRP A 230 35.72 -35.43 -55.50
CA TRP A 230 35.09 -36.67 -55.03
C TRP A 230 34.92 -37.79 -56.07
N THR A 231 35.47 -37.64 -57.28
CA THR A 231 35.40 -38.68 -58.33
C THR A 231 36.70 -39.43 -58.59
N GLN A 232 37.83 -39.07 -57.97
CA GLN A 232 39.12 -39.64 -58.37
C GLN A 232 39.72 -40.72 -57.45
N ARG A 233 39.09 -41.11 -56.34
CA ARG A 233 39.61 -42.22 -55.52
C ARG A 233 38.50 -43.07 -54.90
N ARG A 234 37.80 -43.84 -55.74
CA ARG A 234 37.21 -45.12 -55.30
C ARG A 234 38.08 -46.30 -55.74
N PRO A 235 38.02 -47.42 -55.00
CA PRO A 235 39.17 -48.25 -54.65
C PRO A 235 39.19 -49.59 -55.39
N ARG A 236 40.34 -50.28 -55.40
CA ARG A 236 40.39 -51.71 -55.73
C ARG A 236 41.30 -52.48 -54.77
N ARG A 237 40.73 -53.59 -54.29
CA ARG A 237 41.23 -54.53 -53.28
C ARG A 237 42.49 -55.31 -53.72
N GLN A 238 43.26 -55.74 -52.72
CA GLN A 238 44.19 -56.89 -52.64
C GLN A 238 43.82 -58.10 -53.53
N PRO A 239 44.76 -58.99 -53.93
CA PRO A 239 45.67 -59.80 -53.07
C PRO A 239 47.10 -59.92 -53.67
N SER A 240 48.12 -60.57 -53.13
CA SER A 240 48.36 -61.64 -52.13
C SER A 240 49.79 -61.49 -51.61
#